data_AF-A0AAV6ARC9-F1
#
_entry.id   AF-A0AAV6ARC9-F1
#
_cell.length_a   1.000
_cell.length_b   1.000
_cell.length_c   1.000
_cell.angle_alpha   90.00
_cell.angle_beta   90.00
_cell.angle_gamma   90.00
#
_symmetry.space_group_name_H-M   'P 1'
#
loop_
_entity.id
_entity.type
_entity.pdbx_description
1 polymer ?
#
loop_
_entity_poly.entity_id
_entity_poly.type
_entity_poly.pdbx_seq_one_letter_code
_entity_poly.pdbx_strand_id
1 'polypeptide(L)'
;RARQLAPARADVLVLTAAAHRLLGRPEPAQQALEAALALDPDDAGALLERGILRRLQGDKEGARADWERVRRLEPGSPEAETAAANLALLDQPAPVGTEPE
;
A
#
# COMPACT_ATOMS: atom_id res chain seq x y z
N ARG A 1 -22.14 13.53 -14.27
CA ARG A 1 -22.81 12.24 -14.01
C ARG A 1 -21.89 11.09 -14.44
N ALA A 2 -20.77 10.88 -13.75
CA ALA A 2 -19.78 9.84 -14.08
C ALA A 2 -18.98 9.40 -12.83
N ARG A 3 -19.65 8.81 -11.84
CA ARG A 3 -19.03 8.32 -10.59
C ARG A 3 -19.63 6.99 -10.08
N GLN A 4 -20.27 6.20 -10.95
CA GLN A 4 -20.97 4.98 -10.53
C GLN A 4 -20.53 3.69 -11.26
N LEU A 5 -19.54 3.76 -12.17
CA LEU A 5 -19.02 2.59 -12.90
C LEU A 5 -17.54 2.28 -12.62
N ALA A 6 -16.87 3.10 -11.79
CA ALA A 6 -15.43 3.01 -11.54
C ALA A 6 -14.97 2.17 -10.32
N PRO A 7 -15.77 1.95 -9.24
CA PRO A 7 -15.30 1.22 -8.06
C PRO A 7 -14.84 -0.21 -8.41
N ALA A 8 -15.66 -0.94 -9.19
CA ALA A 8 -15.35 -2.29 -9.61
C ALA A 8 -14.09 -2.41 -10.52
N ARG A 9 -13.58 -1.31 -11.08
CA ARG A 9 -12.32 -1.32 -11.86
C ARG A 9 -11.11 -0.99 -10.99
N ALA A 10 -11.24 -0.07 -10.04
CA ALA A 10 -10.19 0.23 -9.07
C ALA A 10 -9.91 -1.00 -8.20
N ASP A 11 -10.95 -1.66 -7.66
CA ASP A 11 -10.81 -2.86 -6.84
C ASP A 11 -10.04 -3.99 -7.56
N VAL A 12 -10.32 -4.21 -8.85
CA VAL A 12 -9.62 -5.23 -9.66
C VAL A 12 -8.15 -4.87 -9.88
N LEU A 13 -7.83 -3.58 -10.06
CA LEU A 13 -6.45 -3.12 -10.20
C LEU A 13 -5.67 -3.27 -8.89
N VAL A 14 -6.28 -3.00 -7.75
CA VAL A 14 -5.69 -3.23 -6.42
C VAL A 14 -5.40 -4.72 -6.20
N LEU A 15 -6.36 -5.59 -6.50
CA LEU A 15 -6.17 -7.05 -6.41
C LEU A 15 -5.08 -7.56 -7.38
N THR A 16 -5.03 -7.00 -8.60
CA THR A 16 -4.00 -7.32 -9.59
C THR A 16 -2.61 -6.91 -9.10
N ALA A 17 -2.49 -5.72 -8.50
CA ALA A 17 -1.26 -5.26 -7.89
C ALA A 17 -0.81 -6.16 -6.75
N ALA A 18 -1.71 -6.51 -5.84
CA ALA A 18 -1.43 -7.41 -4.72
C ALA A 18 -0.95 -8.78 -5.23
N ALA A 19 -1.61 -9.35 -6.24
CA ALA A 19 -1.21 -10.61 -6.85
C ALA A 19 0.20 -10.54 -7.46
N HIS A 20 0.49 -9.49 -8.24
CA HIS A 20 1.82 -9.31 -8.83
C HIS A 20 2.91 -9.09 -7.78
N ARG A 21 2.63 -8.33 -6.72
CA ARG A 21 3.54 -8.14 -5.59
C ARG A 21 3.85 -9.46 -4.90
N LEU A 22 2.85 -10.29 -4.63
CA LEU A 22 3.02 -11.62 -4.02
C LEU A 22 3.81 -12.59 -4.91
N LEU A 23 3.71 -12.42 -6.24
CA LEU A 23 4.49 -13.18 -7.22
C LEU A 23 5.92 -12.66 -7.42
N GLY A 24 6.35 -11.64 -6.68
CA GLY A 24 7.67 -11.02 -6.83
C GLY A 24 7.85 -10.28 -8.16
N ARG A 25 6.75 -9.74 -8.72
CA ARG A 25 6.73 -8.96 -9.97
C ARG A 25 6.43 -7.49 -9.64
N PRO A 26 7.43 -6.70 -9.21
CA PRO A 26 7.19 -5.34 -8.74
C PRO A 26 6.76 -4.38 -9.84
N GLU A 27 7.26 -4.52 -11.08
CA GLU A 27 6.92 -3.59 -12.17
C GLU A 27 5.44 -3.71 -12.58
N PRO A 28 4.87 -4.91 -12.83
CA PRO A 28 3.43 -5.04 -13.09
C PRO A 28 2.56 -4.62 -11.90
N ALA A 29 3.03 -4.84 -10.67
CA ALA A 29 2.31 -4.37 -9.48
C ALA A 29 2.23 -2.84 -9.45
N GLN A 30 3.35 -2.17 -9.71
CA GLN A 30 3.41 -0.71 -9.76
C GLN A 30 2.49 -0.14 -10.85
N GLN A 31 2.50 -0.71 -12.05
CA GLN A 31 1.64 -0.26 -13.15
C GLN A 31 0.14 -0.37 -12.79
N ALA A 32 -0.27 -1.45 -12.13
CA ALA A 32 -1.64 -1.62 -11.68
C ALA A 32 -2.03 -0.58 -10.61
N LEU A 33 -1.12 -0.26 -9.68
CA LEU A 33 -1.35 0.76 -8.65
C LEU A 33 -1.41 2.17 -9.23
N GLU A 34 -0.55 2.49 -10.21
CA GLU A 34 -0.60 3.77 -10.92
C GLU A 34 -1.92 3.93 -11.65
N ALA A 35 -2.42 2.87 -12.30
CA ALA A 35 -3.72 2.88 -12.95
C ALA A 35 -4.88 3.03 -11.94
N ALA A 36 -4.83 2.33 -10.79
CA ALA A 36 -5.84 2.44 -9.74
C ALA A 36 -5.93 3.88 -9.20
N LEU A 37 -4.78 4.46 -8.86
CA LEU A 37 -4.68 5.81 -8.30
C LEU A 37 -4.95 6.92 -9.33
N ALA A 38 -4.82 6.64 -10.62
CA ALA A 38 -5.27 7.54 -11.68
C ALA A 38 -6.81 7.59 -11.78
N LEU A 39 -7.50 6.49 -11.44
CA LEU A 39 -8.97 6.44 -11.40
C LEU A 39 -9.52 7.05 -10.11
N ASP A 40 -8.92 6.71 -8.97
CA ASP A 40 -9.23 7.29 -7.67
C ASP A 40 -7.94 7.53 -6.86
N PRO A 41 -7.47 8.79 -6.79
CA PRO A 41 -6.27 9.16 -6.04
C PRO A 41 -6.35 8.92 -4.53
N ASP A 42 -7.55 8.73 -3.99
CA ASP A 42 -7.83 8.53 -2.57
C ASP A 42 -8.29 7.09 -2.26
N ASP A 43 -8.12 6.15 -3.21
CA ASP A 43 -8.40 4.73 -2.97
C ASP A 43 -7.49 4.17 -1.87
N ALA A 44 -8.10 3.84 -0.73
CA ALA A 44 -7.39 3.37 0.46
C ALA A 44 -6.64 2.04 0.22
N GLY A 45 -7.22 1.14 -0.57
CA GLY A 45 -6.60 -0.14 -0.92
C GLY A 45 -5.37 0.03 -1.81
N ALA A 46 -5.45 0.89 -2.82
CA ALA A 46 -4.35 1.20 -3.71
C ALA A 46 -3.21 1.93 -2.98
N LEU A 47 -3.53 2.89 -2.10
CA LEU A 47 -2.53 3.54 -1.26
C LEU A 47 -1.86 2.55 -0.29
N LEU A 48 -2.64 1.66 0.32
CA LEU A 48 -2.11 0.62 1.21
C LEU A 48 -1.13 -0.30 0.47
N GLU A 49 -1.54 -0.86 -0.67
CA GLU A 49 -0.73 -1.75 -1.48
C GLU A 49 0.51 -1.07 -2.06
N ARG A 50 0.41 0.19 -2.48
CA ARG A 50 1.57 0.98 -2.92
C ARG A 50 2.55 1.20 -1.78
N GLY A 51 2.09 1.47 -0.57
CA GLY A 51 2.97 1.59 0.59
C GLY A 51 3.71 0.28 0.89
N ILE A 52 3.05 -0.87 0.75
CA ILE A 52 3.70 -2.19 0.91
C ILE A 52 4.76 -2.39 -0.16
N LEU A 53 4.44 -2.09 -1.43
CA LEU A 53 5.38 -2.23 -2.54
C LEU A 53 6.61 -1.31 -2.36
N ARG A 54 6.40 -0.04 -2.00
CA ARG A 54 7.46 0.93 -1.72
C ARG A 54 8.38 0.48 -0.60
N ARG A 55 7.83 -0.05 0.51
CA ARG A 55 8.64 -0.61 1.59
C ARG A 55 9.52 -1.75 1.09
N LEU A 56 8.98 -2.66 0.28
CA LEU A 56 9.74 -3.78 -0.29
C LEU A 56 10.85 -3.31 -1.24
N GLN A 57 10.66 -2.18 -1.91
CA GLN A 57 11.66 -1.52 -2.76
C GLN A 57 12.67 -0.66 -1.98
N GLY A 58 12.53 -0.56 -0.65
CA GLY A 58 13.39 0.24 0.22
C GLY A 58 12.95 1.70 0.40
N ASP A 59 11.90 2.14 -0.28
CA ASP A 59 11.29 3.47 -0.11
C ASP A 59 10.38 3.50 1.13
N LYS A 60 11.01 3.50 2.31
CA LYS A 60 10.31 3.54 3.60
C LYS A 60 9.57 4.87 3.83
N GLU A 61 10.10 5.98 3.31
CA GLU A 61 9.49 7.30 3.45
C GLU A 61 8.21 7.40 2.62
N GLY A 62 8.25 6.98 1.35
CA GLY A 62 7.07 6.92 0.50
C GLY A 62 6.03 5.93 1.01
N ALA A 63 6.45 4.79 1.59
CA ALA A 63 5.57 3.85 2.24
C ALA A 63 4.83 4.49 3.43
N ARG A 64 5.56 5.18 4.31
CA ARG A 64 4.98 5.91 5.44
C ARG A 64 3.95 6.94 4.97
N ALA A 65 4.30 7.75 3.97
CA ALA A 65 3.42 8.80 3.46
C ALA A 65 2.08 8.23 2.94
N ASP A 66 2.11 7.09 2.24
CA ASP A 66 0.91 6.42 1.75
C ASP A 66 0.05 5.87 2.90
N TRP A 67 0.65 5.17 3.86
CA TRP A 67 -0.08 4.60 4.99
C TRP A 67 -0.67 5.65 5.92
N GLU A 68 0.02 6.77 6.13
CA GLU A 68 -0.55 7.90 6.85
C GLU A 68 -1.72 8.52 6.09
N ARG A 69 -1.70 8.54 4.75
CA ARG A 69 -2.84 8.99 3.95
C ARG A 69 -4.03 8.06 4.09
N VAL A 70 -3.84 6.74 4.03
CA VAL A 70 -4.89 5.74 4.29
C VAL A 70 -5.59 6.02 5.62
N ARG A 71 -4.81 6.17 6.71
CA ARG A 71 -5.35 6.44 8.05
C ARG A 71 -6.10 7.77 8.17
N ARG A 72 -5.80 8.76 7.34
CA ARG A 72 -6.54 10.04 7.30
C ARG A 72 -7.83 9.95 6.49
N LEU A 73 -7.83 9.18 5.40
CA LEU A 73 -8.96 9.05 4.49
C LEU A 73 -10.06 8.17 5.08
N GLU A 74 -9.68 7.02 5.66
CA GLU A 74 -10.63 6.05 6.22
C GLU A 74 -10.27 5.64 7.65
N PRO A 75 -10.41 6.53 8.64
CA PRO A 75 -10.14 6.19 10.03
C PRO A 75 -11.02 5.00 10.49
N GLY A 76 -10.38 3.94 11.00
CA GLY A 76 -11.07 2.76 11.54
C GLY A 76 -11.48 1.73 10.48
N SER A 77 -11.05 1.85 9.22
CA SER A 77 -11.18 0.77 8.24
C SER A 77 -10.12 -0.32 8.44
N PRO A 78 -10.35 -1.55 7.93
CA PRO A 78 -9.33 -2.61 7.93
C PRO A 78 -8.02 -2.19 7.24
N GLU A 79 -8.11 -1.36 6.20
CA GLU A 79 -6.96 -0.81 5.50
C GLU A 79 -6.17 0.13 6.40
N ALA A 80 -6.86 0.98 7.18
CA ALA A 80 -6.22 1.88 8.14
C ALA A 80 -5.58 1.14 9.32
N GLU A 81 -6.18 0.04 9.79
CA GLU A 81 -5.58 -0.84 10.81
C GLU A 81 -4.30 -1.51 10.28
N THR A 82 -4.35 -2.02 9.05
CA THR A 82 -3.19 -2.62 8.39
C THR A 82 -2.09 -1.60 8.14
N ALA A 83 -2.45 -0.39 7.68
CA ALA A 83 -1.54 0.73 7.52
C ALA A 83 -0.87 1.12 8.85
N ALA A 84 -1.62 1.14 9.95
CA ALA A 84 -1.08 1.41 11.28
C ALA A 84 -0.08 0.32 11.73
N ALA A 85 -0.41 -0.96 11.52
CA ALA A 85 0.50 -2.06 11.82
C ALA A 85 1.82 -1.95 11.01
N ASN A 86 1.72 -1.64 9.72
CA ASN A 86 2.87 -1.43 8.86
C ASN A 86 3.75 -0.25 9.28
N LEU A 87 3.15 0.88 9.70
CA LEU A 87 3.87 2.02 10.26
C LEU A 87 4.62 1.64 11.54
N ALA A 88 3.95 0.92 12.45
CA ALA A 88 4.58 0.45 13.69
C ALA A 88 5.75 -0.51 13.43
N LEU A 89 5.70 -1.33 12.37
CA LEU A 89 6.82 -2.17 11.95
C LEU A 89 7.99 -1.37 11.36
N LEU A 90 7.75 -0.22 10.72
CA LEU A 90 8.82 0.66 10.26
C LEU A 90 9.53 1.40 11.39
N ASP A 91 8.78 1.77 12.43
CA ASP A 91 9.29 2.53 13.58
C ASP A 91 10.00 1.67 14.62
N GLN A 92 9.83 0.35 14.56
CA GLN A 92 10.58 -0.55 15.41
C GLN A 92 12.07 -0.51 15.03
N PRO A 93 12.97 -0.31 16.01
CA PRO A 93 14.39 -0.51 15.76
C PRO A 93 14.57 -1.93 15.23
N ALA A 94 15.43 -2.10 14.22
CA ALA A 94 15.83 -3.44 13.79
C ALA A 94 16.20 -4.24 15.06
N PRO A 95 15.75 -5.50 15.21
CA PRO A 95 16.15 -6.30 16.35
C PRO A 95 17.67 -6.20 16.43
N VAL A 96 18.17 -5.66 17.54
CA VAL A 96 19.62 -5.55 17.79
C VAL A 96 20.12 -6.96 17.60
N GLY A 97 20.92 -7.17 16.55
CA GLY A 97 21.45 -8.48 16.24
C GLY A 97 22.12 -8.99 17.50
N THR A 98 21.69 -10.13 18.01
CA THR A 98 22.56 -10.95 18.83
C THR A 98 23.65 -11.43 17.88
N GLU A 99 24.68 -10.59 17.70
CA GLU A 99 25.95 -11.07 17.20
C GLU A 99 26.39 -12.17 18.18
N PRO A 100 26.59 -13.42 17.73
CA PRO A 100 27.17 -14.43 18.59
C PRO A 100 28.61 -14.02 18.89
N GLU A 101 28.95 -13.93 20.19
CA GLU A 101 30.32 -13.77 20.70
C GLU A 101 31.28 -14.82 20.15
#